data_AF-A0A432MMV7-F1
#
_entry.id   AF-A0A432MMV7-F1
#
_cell.length_a   1.000
_cell.length_b   1.000
_cell.length_c   1.000
_cell.angle_alpha   90.00
_cell.angle_beta   90.00
_cell.angle_gamma   90.00
#
_symmetry.space_group_name_H-M   'P 1'
#
loop_
_entity.id
_entity.type
_entity.pdbx_description
1 polymer ?
#
loop_
_entity_poly.entity_id
_entity_poly.type
_entity_poly.pdbx_seq_one_letter_code
_entity_poly.pdbx_strand_id
1 'polypeptide(L)'
;MTRPYNRFHGPEEHSPEVLKLRELHSKMDTAVLEAIGWHDLAASAAYELLLDSEEDEEPTGRRRRRKPWRSRWPDDVRDEVLARLLELNRWRAEQERMGGAAAGGRGKRAPR
;
A
#
# COMPACT_ATOMS: atom_id res chain seq x y z
N MET A 1 -18.78 -12.73 5.51
CA MET A 1 -17.34 -12.39 5.49
C MET A 1 -16.86 -12.32 4.04
N THR A 2 -16.31 -11.17 3.64
CA THR A 2 -15.34 -10.93 2.55
C THR A 2 -15.52 -11.60 1.18
N ARG A 3 -16.72 -12.05 0.77
CA ARG A 3 -16.97 -12.55 -0.60
C ARG A 3 -16.42 -11.63 -1.71
N PRO A 4 -16.69 -10.31 -1.71
CA PRO A 4 -16.11 -9.43 -2.74
C PRO A 4 -14.59 -9.28 -2.61
N TYR A 5 -14.06 -9.23 -1.39
CA TYR A 5 -12.62 -9.11 -1.13
C TYR A 5 -11.83 -10.36 -1.59
N ASN A 6 -12.34 -11.56 -1.29
CA ASN A 6 -11.73 -12.80 -1.74
C ASN A 6 -11.80 -12.95 -3.28
N ARG A 7 -12.86 -12.45 -3.90
CA ARG A 7 -13.01 -12.40 -5.36
C ARG A 7 -12.00 -11.44 -5.99
N PHE A 8 -11.83 -10.26 -5.38
CA PHE A 8 -10.85 -9.27 -5.83
C PHE A 8 -9.41 -9.79 -5.82
N HIS A 9 -9.04 -10.66 -4.87
CA HIS A 9 -7.70 -11.24 -4.79
C HIS A 9 -7.54 -12.61 -5.48
N GLY A 10 -8.62 -13.25 -5.93
CA GLY A 10 -8.57 -14.58 -6.55
C GLY A 10 -8.12 -14.56 -8.02
N PRO A 11 -7.16 -15.40 -8.44
CA PRO A 11 -6.69 -15.42 -9.83
C PRO A 11 -7.74 -15.98 -10.80
N GLU A 12 -8.56 -16.93 -10.34
CA GLU A 12 -9.65 -17.56 -11.08
C GLU A 12 -10.88 -16.65 -11.27
N GLU A 13 -10.86 -15.43 -10.71
CA GLU A 13 -11.99 -14.50 -10.81
C GLU A 13 -11.88 -13.65 -12.08
N HIS A 14 -12.77 -13.95 -13.02
CA HIS A 14 -12.86 -13.27 -14.31
C HIS A 14 -14.16 -12.48 -14.50
N SER A 15 -14.95 -12.25 -13.44
CA SER A 15 -16.15 -11.40 -13.54
C SER A 15 -15.78 -10.00 -14.04
N PRO A 16 -16.52 -9.45 -15.03
CA PRO A 16 -16.23 -8.14 -15.60
C PRO A 16 -16.23 -7.03 -14.54
N GLU A 17 -17.07 -7.13 -13.51
CA GLU A 17 -17.12 -6.17 -12.40
C GLU A 17 -15.83 -6.17 -11.58
N VAL A 18 -15.26 -7.36 -11.33
CA VAL A 18 -14.03 -7.50 -10.53
C VAL A 18 -12.83 -7.05 -11.33
N LEU A 19 -12.77 -7.37 -12.62
CA LEU A 19 -11.75 -6.85 -13.52
C LEU A 19 -11.82 -5.32 -13.61
N LYS A 20 -13.03 -4.75 -13.71
CA LYS A 20 -13.21 -3.30 -13.70
C LYS A 20 -12.75 -2.66 -12.39
N LEU A 21 -13.04 -3.31 -11.27
CA LEU A 21 -12.58 -2.84 -9.97
C LEU A 21 -11.04 -2.84 -9.87
N ARG A 22 -10.36 -3.88 -10.37
CA ARG A 22 -8.90 -3.95 -10.42
C ARG A 22 -8.29 -2.86 -11.31
N GLU A 23 -8.89 -2.64 -12.49
CA GLU A 23 -8.47 -1.57 -13.41
C GLU A 23 -8.61 -0.18 -12.77
N LEU A 24 -9.74 0.09 -12.12
CA LEU A 24 -9.98 1.36 -11.43
C LEU A 24 -9.02 1.57 -10.26
N HIS A 25 -8.69 0.49 -9.53
CA HIS A 25 -7.71 0.56 -8.44
C HIS A 25 -6.32 0.93 -8.96
N SER A 26 -5.85 0.26 -10.02
CA SER A 26 -4.57 0.58 -10.66
C SER A 26 -4.54 2.03 -11.18
N LYS A 27 -5.62 2.52 -11.79
CA LYS A 27 -5.71 3.93 -12.23
C LYS A 27 -5.63 4.92 -11.07
N MET A 28 -6.29 4.62 -9.95
CA MET A 28 -6.25 5.45 -8.75
C MET A 28 -4.83 5.49 -8.19
N ASP A 29 -4.18 4.34 -8.08
CA ASP A 29 -2.81 4.19 -7.61
C ASP A 29 -1.82 5.00 -8.47
N THR A 30 -1.88 4.87 -9.79
CA THR A 30 -1.08 5.67 -10.73
C THR A 30 -1.33 7.17 -10.52
N ALA A 31 -2.59 7.60 -10.45
CA ALA A 31 -2.92 9.01 -10.26
C ALA A 31 -2.40 9.59 -8.93
N VAL A 32 -2.41 8.79 -7.86
CA VAL A 32 -1.84 9.18 -6.56
C VAL A 32 -0.32 9.32 -6.65
N LEU A 33 0.36 8.36 -7.28
CA LEU A 33 1.82 8.43 -7.48
C LEU A 33 2.22 9.64 -8.34
N GLU A 34 1.48 9.93 -9.40
CA GLU A 34 1.69 11.13 -10.23
C GLU A 34 1.46 12.42 -9.45
N ALA A 35 0.42 12.49 -8.61
CA ALA A 35 0.12 13.68 -7.81
C ALA A 35 1.20 13.98 -6.75
N ILE A 36 1.88 12.93 -6.24
CA ILE A 36 3.04 13.06 -5.34
C ILE A 36 4.32 13.41 -6.12
N GLY A 37 4.31 13.28 -7.45
CA GLY A 37 5.44 13.55 -8.34
C GLY A 37 6.35 12.33 -8.59
N TRP A 38 5.89 11.12 -8.26
CA TRP A 38 6.63 9.86 -8.44
C TRP A 38 6.27 9.21 -9.77
N HIS A 39 6.51 9.94 -10.87
CA HIS A 39 6.16 9.51 -12.23
C HIS A 39 6.90 8.23 -12.67
N ASP A 40 8.11 8.02 -12.15
CA ASP A 40 8.91 6.82 -12.38
C ASP A 40 8.24 5.56 -11.82
N LEU A 41 7.66 5.66 -10.63
CA LEU A 41 6.89 4.58 -10.00
C LEU A 41 5.49 4.43 -10.58
N ALA A 42 4.87 5.53 -11.00
CA ALA A 42 3.57 5.51 -11.65
C ALA A 42 3.58 4.67 -12.94
N ALA A 43 4.70 4.69 -13.68
CA ALA A 43 4.89 3.91 -14.89
C ALA A 43 5.05 2.40 -14.64
N SER A 44 5.57 2.01 -13.46
CA SER A 44 5.78 0.61 -13.08
C SER A 44 4.68 0.06 -12.16
N ALA A 45 3.71 0.88 -11.73
CA ALA A 45 2.62 0.51 -10.83
C ALA A 45 1.50 -0.32 -11.50
N ALA A 46 1.89 -1.33 -12.28
CA ALA A 46 0.98 -2.35 -12.76
C ALA A 46 0.70 -3.35 -11.62
N TYR A 47 -0.57 -3.63 -11.39
CA TYR A 47 -0.99 -4.54 -10.34
C TYR A 47 -0.79 -5.99 -10.79
N GLU A 48 -0.07 -6.78 -10.01
CA GLU A 48 0.20 -8.19 -10.30
C GLU A 48 -0.50 -9.10 -9.29
N LEU A 49 -0.91 -10.29 -9.75
CA LEU A 49 -1.44 -11.34 -8.88
C LEU A 49 -0.27 -12.11 -8.29
N LEU A 50 0.20 -11.69 -7.11
CA LEU A 50 1.32 -12.30 -6.42
C LEU A 50 0.83 -13.35 -5.42
N LEU A 51 1.64 -14.38 -5.19
CA LEU A 51 1.42 -15.34 -4.10
C LEU A 51 1.81 -14.64 -2.78
N ASP A 52 0.89 -14.53 -1.81
CA ASP A 52 1.14 -13.87 -0.51
C ASP A 52 2.00 -14.72 0.42
N SER A 53 2.16 -16.02 0.13
CA SER A 53 3.03 -16.94 0.88
C SER A 53 3.39 -18.19 0.09
N GLU A 54 4.68 -18.54 0.04
CA GLU A 54 5.14 -19.90 -0.20
C GLU A 54 4.83 -20.74 1.05
N GLU A 55 3.57 -21.13 1.27
CA GLU A 55 3.30 -22.18 2.26
C GLU A 55 3.95 -23.47 1.72
N ASP A 56 5.10 -23.84 2.32
CA ASP A 56 5.72 -25.16 2.20
C ASP A 56 4.64 -26.24 2.27
N GLU A 57 4.62 -27.14 1.31
CA GLU A 57 3.73 -28.31 1.31
C GLU A 57 4.07 -29.20 2.51
N GLU A 58 3.46 -28.96 3.67
CA GLU A 58 3.38 -30.00 4.69
C GLU A 58 2.42 -31.09 4.19
N PRO A 59 2.87 -32.35 4.04
CA PRO A 59 2.15 -33.42 3.34
C PRO A 59 1.08 -34.07 4.24
N THR A 60 0.31 -33.27 4.98
CA THR A 60 -0.68 -33.76 5.94
C THR A 60 -2.06 -33.19 5.63
N GLY A 61 -2.75 -33.89 4.73
CA GLY A 61 -4.16 -34.29 4.89
C GLY A 61 -5.29 -33.25 5.06
N ARG A 62 -5.05 -31.95 5.00
CA ARG A 62 -6.12 -30.94 5.18
C ARG A 62 -6.34 -30.15 3.90
N ARG A 63 -7.38 -30.53 3.15
CA ARG A 63 -8.06 -29.80 2.04
C ARG A 63 -7.20 -28.69 1.42
N ARG A 64 -6.63 -28.93 0.23
CA ARG A 64 -5.96 -27.95 -0.67
C ARG A 64 -6.38 -26.52 -0.32
N ARG A 65 -5.69 -25.88 0.62
CA ARG A 65 -6.00 -24.50 0.98
C ARG A 65 -5.65 -23.69 -0.27
N ARG A 66 -6.59 -22.90 -0.77
CA ARG A 66 -6.31 -22.04 -1.94
C ARG A 66 -5.10 -21.20 -1.55
N LYS A 67 -4.02 -21.32 -2.32
CA LYS A 67 -2.83 -20.46 -2.18
C LYS A 67 -3.35 -19.02 -2.04
N PRO A 68 -2.94 -18.27 -1.01
CA PRO A 68 -3.45 -16.93 -0.78
C PRO A 68 -2.84 -16.03 -1.85
N TRP A 69 -3.45 -16.00 -3.02
CA TRP A 69 -3.11 -15.02 -4.03
C TRP A 69 -3.57 -13.67 -3.51
N ARG A 70 -2.68 -12.69 -3.58
CA ARG A 70 -3.00 -11.29 -3.41
C ARG A 70 -2.64 -10.58 -4.69
N SER A 71 -3.66 -10.06 -5.32
CA SER A 71 -3.51 -8.89 -6.15
C SER A 71 -2.80 -7.81 -5.29
N ARG A 72 -1.59 -7.37 -5.67
CA ARG A 72 -0.76 -6.34 -5.01
C ARG A 72 0.20 -5.72 -6.05
N TRP A 73 0.81 -4.57 -5.77
CA TRP A 73 1.98 -4.15 -6.54
C TRP A 73 3.12 -5.16 -6.39
N PRO A 74 3.98 -5.28 -7.42
CA PRO A 74 5.30 -5.88 -7.32
C PRO A 74 6.05 -5.45 -6.05
N ASP A 75 6.78 -6.38 -5.46
CA ASP A 75 7.46 -6.19 -4.18
C ASP A 75 8.47 -5.03 -4.23
N ASP A 76 9.18 -4.88 -5.34
CA ASP A 76 10.09 -3.77 -5.63
C ASP A 76 9.39 -2.41 -5.65
N VAL A 77 8.27 -2.29 -6.38
CA VAL A 77 7.49 -1.04 -6.46
C VAL A 77 6.95 -0.66 -5.09
N ARG A 78 6.43 -1.65 -4.35
CA ARG A 78 5.93 -1.44 -2.99
C ARG A 78 7.04 -0.95 -2.06
N ASP A 79 8.17 -1.63 -2.05
CA ASP A 79 9.23 -1.37 -1.09
C ASP A 79 9.86 0.01 -1.36
N GLU A 80 9.97 0.41 -2.63
CA GLU A 80 10.41 1.73 -3.04
C GLU A 80 9.41 2.83 -2.63
N VAL A 81 8.10 2.64 -2.83
CA VAL A 81 7.07 3.56 -2.31
C VAL A 81 7.17 3.69 -0.79
N LEU A 82 7.33 2.57 -0.08
CA LEU A 82 7.44 2.57 1.37
C LEU A 82 8.69 3.34 1.84
N ALA A 83 9.83 3.12 1.18
CA ALA A 83 11.08 3.81 1.48
C ALA A 83 10.93 5.33 1.32
N ARG A 84 10.36 5.79 0.19
CA ARG A 84 10.12 7.22 -0.06
C ARG A 84 9.13 7.84 0.92
N LEU A 85 8.06 7.12 1.28
CA LEU A 85 7.10 7.60 2.29
C LEU A 85 7.75 7.73 3.67
N LEU A 86 8.57 6.78 4.07
CA LEU A 86 9.31 6.84 5.33
C LEU A 86 10.29 8.01 5.34
N GLU A 87 10.96 8.28 4.22
CA GLU A 87 11.84 9.45 4.10
C GLU A 87 11.07 10.77 4.19
N LEU A 88 9.96 10.91 3.46
CA LEU A 88 9.11 12.09 3.52
C LEU A 88 8.57 12.32 4.93
N ASN A 89 8.19 11.24 5.62
CA ASN A 89 7.72 11.29 6.99
C ASN A 89 8.85 11.77 7.94
N ARG A 90 10.06 11.20 7.84
CA ARG A 90 11.22 11.67 8.62
C ARG A 90 11.47 13.17 8.42
N TRP A 91 11.43 13.63 7.17
CA TRP A 91 11.60 15.04 6.86
C TRP A 91 10.50 15.91 7.50
N ARG A 92 9.23 15.52 7.38
CA ARG A 92 8.11 16.25 8.02
C ARG A 92 8.22 16.25 9.55
N ALA A 93 8.57 15.12 10.15
CA ALA A 93 8.76 15.00 11.60
C ALA A 93 9.87 15.95 12.11
N GLU A 94 10.96 16.09 11.35
CA GLU A 94 12.02 17.05 11.68
C GLU A 94 11.56 18.51 11.52
N GLN A 95 10.79 18.83 10.48
CA GLN A 95 10.16 20.14 10.30
C GLN A 95 9.16 20.45 11.43
N GLU A 96 8.37 19.47 11.85
CA GLU A 96 7.45 19.59 12.99
C GLU A 96 8.20 19.73 14.32
N ARG A 97 9.36 19.07 14.48
CA ARG A 97 10.21 19.26 15.67
C ARG A 97 10.73 20.69 15.76
N MET A 98 11.16 21.25 14.62
CA MET A 98 11.67 22.62 14.52
C MET A 98 10.54 23.67 14.61
N GLY A 99 9.38 23.42 14.01
CA GLY A 99 8.20 24.30 14.04
C GLY A 99 7.39 24.20 15.34
N GLY A 100 7.32 23.02 15.95
CA GLY A 100 6.70 22.76 17.25
C GLY A 100 7.46 23.38 18.42
N ALA A 101 8.79 23.49 18.30
CA ALA A 101 9.59 24.30 19.23
C ALA A 101 9.22 25.80 19.16
N ALA A 102 8.79 26.32 18.01
CA ALA A 102 8.32 27.69 17.86
C ALA A 102 6.89 27.90 18.41
N ALA A 103 6.02 26.88 18.32
CA ALA A 103 4.64 26.94 18.84
C ALA A 103 4.56 26.74 20.37
N GLY A 104 5.46 25.96 20.97
CA GLY A 104 5.50 25.69 22.41
C GLY A 104 6.07 26.82 23.29
N GLY A 105 6.70 27.84 22.69
CA GLY A 105 7.35 28.94 23.41
C GLY A 105 6.42 30.08 23.87
N ARG A 106 5.18 30.16 23.36
CA ARG A 106 4.21 31.21 23.70
C ARG A 106 3.13 30.70 24.65
N GLY A 107 3.50 30.31 25.86
CA GLY A 107 2.48 29.78 26.77
C GLY A 107 2.84 29.62 28.24
N LYS A 108 3.91 30.24 28.77
CA LYS A 108 4.13 30.29 30.23
C LYS A 108 4.76 31.60 30.67
N ARG A 109 3.98 32.68 30.67
CA ARG A 109 4.18 33.80 31.60
C ARG A 109 2.82 34.32 32.07
N ALA A 110 2.47 33.98 33.30
CA ALA A 110 1.61 34.81 34.13
C ALA A 110 2.08 34.67 35.58
N PRO A 111 2.68 35.71 36.17
CA PRO A 111 2.81 35.83 37.61
C PRO A 111 1.59 36.58 38.16
N ARG A 112 0.97 36.06 39.23
CA ARG A 112 0.44 36.83 40.35
C ARG A 112 -0.03 35.92 41.47
#